data_AF-A0A838FD18-F1
#
_entry.id   AF-A0A838FD18-F1
#
_cell.length_a   1.000
_cell.length_b   1.000
_cell.length_c   1.000
_cell.angle_alpha   90.00
_cell.angle_beta   90.00
_cell.angle_gamma   90.00
#
_symmetry.space_group_name_H-M   'P 1'
#
loop_
_entity.id
_entity.type
_entity.pdbx_description
1 polymer ?
#
loop_
_entity_poly.entity_id
_entity_poly.type
_entity_poly.pdbx_seq_one_letter_code
_entity_poly.pdbx_strand_id
1 'polypeptide(L)'
;MKCKKDDSIQNELRLVGGSSDSGISGDKTEASQGGSDYWVVKLDGLGNIKWQNTIGGYFYDHLNSIIQITDGGYLLGGYSDSGISVDKTEVSEGIYDHWVVKLFAEDFTVLPDIDSDNYGALVSPNPILDLATLKYDLPKGEIISLYLTDLTGKTIHTFFSENRSEGKHNEELILQGIAGGPNFLWLATSRNFNVVKIIKQ
;
A
#
# COMPACT_ATOMS: atom_id res chain seq x y z
N MET A 1 28.83 -30.28 19.92
CA MET A 1 28.60 -29.24 18.90
C MET A 1 27.10 -28.98 18.83
N LYS A 2 26.62 -27.79 19.20
CA LYS A 2 25.25 -27.37 18.86
C LYS A 2 25.33 -26.70 17.49
N CYS A 3 24.64 -27.27 16.50
CA CYS A 3 24.42 -26.63 15.21
C CYS A 3 23.61 -25.35 15.49
N LYS A 4 24.17 -24.17 15.23
CA LYS A 4 23.39 -22.94 15.21
C LYS A 4 22.50 -23.02 13.97
N LYS A 5 21.18 -22.95 14.15
CA LYS A 5 20.30 -22.62 13.03
C LYS A 5 20.75 -21.25 12.52
N ASP A 6 20.94 -21.15 11.23
CA ASP A 6 21.24 -19.89 10.57
C ASP A 6 19.95 -19.06 10.52
N ASP A 7 19.85 -18.10 11.43
CA ASP A 7 18.67 -17.22 11.56
C ASP A 7 18.56 -16.21 10.41
N SER A 8 19.48 -16.21 9.44
CA SER A 8 19.46 -15.31 8.27
C SER A 8 18.30 -15.56 7.29
N ILE A 9 17.66 -16.74 7.33
CA ILE A 9 16.55 -17.09 6.43
C ILE A 9 15.23 -16.40 6.84
N GLN A 10 15.10 -15.96 8.09
CA GLN A 10 13.84 -15.41 8.62
C GLN A 10 13.43 -14.06 7.98
N ASN A 11 14.38 -13.32 7.39
CA ASN A 11 14.14 -11.96 6.87
C ASN A 11 14.08 -11.87 5.33
N GLU A 12 14.11 -13.00 4.60
CA GLU A 12 13.98 -12.97 3.15
C GLU A 12 12.51 -12.83 2.72
N LEU A 13 12.10 -11.61 2.37
CA LEU A 13 10.80 -11.38 1.74
C LEU A 13 10.83 -11.79 0.27
N ARG A 14 9.89 -12.63 -0.16
CA ARG A 14 9.78 -13.14 -1.54
C ARG A 14 8.52 -12.62 -2.21
N LEU A 15 8.61 -12.27 -3.49
CA LEU A 15 7.46 -11.89 -4.29
C LEU A 15 7.21 -12.97 -5.34
N VAL A 16 5.98 -13.47 -5.39
CA VAL A 16 5.49 -14.35 -6.45
C VAL A 16 4.27 -13.72 -7.09
N GLY A 17 3.98 -14.06 -8.34
CA GLY A 17 2.76 -13.62 -8.96
C GLY A 17 2.43 -14.41 -10.21
N GLY A 18 1.20 -14.25 -10.64
CA GLY A 18 0.66 -14.80 -11.88
C GLY A 18 -0.57 -13.99 -12.29
N SER A 19 -1.42 -14.59 -13.10
CA SER A 19 -2.71 -13.99 -13.46
C SER A 19 -3.87 -14.79 -12.90
N SER A 20 -4.93 -14.10 -12.50
CA SER A 20 -6.12 -14.70 -11.91
C SER A 20 -7.38 -13.98 -12.35
N ASP A 21 -8.36 -14.73 -12.85
CA ASP A 21 -9.71 -14.25 -13.18
C ASP A 21 -10.74 -14.54 -12.08
N SER A 22 -10.30 -15.14 -10.97
CA SER A 22 -11.19 -15.54 -9.87
C SER A 22 -11.59 -14.38 -8.95
N GLY A 23 -12.79 -14.51 -8.37
CA GLY A 23 -13.20 -13.75 -7.20
C GLY A 23 -12.45 -14.13 -5.91
N ILE A 24 -12.87 -13.52 -4.80
CA ILE A 24 -12.35 -13.80 -3.45
C ILE A 24 -12.71 -15.25 -3.06
N SER A 25 -11.71 -16.10 -2.90
CA SER A 25 -11.86 -17.48 -2.44
C SER A 25 -10.53 -18.09 -2.00
N GLY A 26 -10.58 -19.07 -1.09
CA GLY A 26 -9.37 -19.70 -0.54
C GLY A 26 -8.48 -18.66 0.15
N ASP A 27 -7.20 -18.63 -0.22
CA ASP A 27 -6.23 -17.66 0.29
C ASP A 27 -6.36 -16.28 -0.37
N LYS A 28 -7.10 -16.13 -1.48
CA LYS A 28 -7.18 -14.87 -2.23
C LYS A 28 -8.12 -13.87 -1.57
N THR A 29 -7.62 -12.68 -1.25
CA THR A 29 -8.38 -11.62 -0.52
C THR A 29 -8.93 -10.51 -1.40
N GLU A 30 -8.49 -10.42 -2.66
CA GLU A 30 -8.96 -9.43 -3.63
C GLU A 30 -9.48 -10.15 -4.87
N ALA A 31 -10.70 -9.82 -5.30
CA ALA A 31 -11.26 -10.34 -6.54
C ALA A 31 -10.51 -9.79 -7.76
N SER A 32 -10.64 -10.47 -8.89
CA SER A 32 -10.43 -9.82 -10.19
C SER A 32 -11.36 -8.61 -10.36
N GLN A 33 -10.87 -7.62 -11.07
CA GLN A 33 -11.53 -6.34 -11.37
C GLN A 33 -12.23 -6.38 -12.73
N GLY A 34 -12.00 -7.43 -13.52
CA GLY A 34 -12.63 -7.67 -14.81
C GLY A 34 -12.35 -9.08 -15.31
N GLY A 35 -11.45 -9.17 -16.30
CA GLY A 35 -10.95 -10.43 -16.84
C GLY A 35 -9.91 -11.07 -15.92
N SER A 36 -8.83 -11.58 -16.51
CA SER A 36 -7.69 -12.06 -15.72
C SER A 36 -6.82 -10.89 -15.33
N ASP A 37 -6.47 -10.75 -14.07
CA ASP A 37 -5.64 -9.64 -13.57
C ASP A 37 -4.32 -10.13 -13.02
N TYR A 38 -3.33 -9.24 -12.86
CA TYR A 38 -2.11 -9.58 -12.14
C TYR A 38 -2.50 -9.89 -10.70
N TRP A 39 -2.12 -11.07 -10.19
CA TRP A 39 -2.23 -11.41 -8.78
C TRP A 39 -0.83 -11.61 -8.23
N VAL A 40 -0.46 -10.73 -7.31
CA VAL A 40 0.89 -10.65 -6.76
C VAL A 40 0.81 -10.92 -5.26
N VAL A 41 1.66 -11.80 -4.77
CA VAL A 41 1.67 -12.27 -3.38
C VAL A 41 3.06 -12.12 -2.79
N LYS A 42 3.13 -11.42 -1.66
CA LYS A 42 4.36 -11.29 -0.87
C LYS A 42 4.35 -12.29 0.26
N LEU A 43 5.46 -13.01 0.37
CA LEU A 43 5.68 -14.04 1.37
C LEU A 43 6.86 -13.65 2.27
N ASP A 44 6.84 -14.09 3.53
CA ASP A 44 8.05 -14.13 4.35
C ASP A 44 8.93 -15.34 4.06
N GLY A 45 10.08 -15.41 4.74
CA GLY A 45 11.03 -16.52 4.63
C GLY A 45 10.45 -17.87 5.06
N LEU A 46 9.30 -17.89 5.73
CA LEU A 46 8.57 -19.10 6.11
C LEU A 46 7.45 -19.46 5.13
N GLY A 47 7.19 -18.62 4.13
CA GLY A 47 6.14 -18.81 3.13
C GLY A 47 4.76 -18.31 3.57
N ASN A 48 4.64 -17.57 4.68
CA ASN A 48 3.38 -16.96 5.06
C ASN A 48 3.10 -15.73 4.21
N ILE A 49 1.84 -15.56 3.81
CA ILE A 49 1.40 -14.37 3.07
C ILE A 49 1.48 -13.15 4.00
N LYS A 50 2.27 -12.15 3.60
CA LYS A 50 2.33 -10.83 4.25
C LYS A 50 1.32 -9.87 3.66
N TRP A 51 1.20 -9.86 2.34
CA TRP A 51 0.17 -9.15 1.61
C TRP A 51 -0.04 -9.79 0.24
N GLN A 52 -1.15 -9.47 -0.39
CA GLN A 52 -1.45 -9.82 -1.76
C GLN A 52 -2.24 -8.67 -2.40
N ASN A 53 -2.07 -8.46 -3.70
CA ASN A 53 -2.80 -7.44 -4.45
C ASN A 53 -3.25 -8.02 -5.80
N THR A 54 -4.45 -7.62 -6.22
CA THR A 54 -4.91 -7.71 -7.61
C THR A 54 -4.62 -6.38 -8.29
N ILE A 55 -3.90 -6.41 -9.41
CA ILE A 55 -3.53 -5.22 -10.19
C ILE A 55 -4.05 -5.41 -11.61
N GLY A 56 -4.96 -4.55 -12.07
CA GLY A 56 -5.59 -4.72 -13.38
C GLY A 56 -6.60 -3.63 -13.74
N GLY A 57 -7.36 -3.91 -14.79
CA GLY A 57 -8.44 -3.08 -15.28
C GLY A 57 -9.72 -3.88 -15.54
N TYR A 58 -10.65 -3.32 -16.31
CA TYR A 58 -11.92 -3.99 -16.58
C TYR A 58 -11.84 -5.14 -17.59
N PHE A 59 -10.70 -5.37 -18.24
CA PHE A 59 -10.49 -6.45 -19.20
C PHE A 59 -9.35 -7.40 -18.74
N TYR A 60 -8.53 -7.92 -19.65
CA TYR A 60 -7.48 -8.90 -19.40
C TYR A 60 -6.11 -8.24 -19.26
N ASP A 61 -5.50 -8.48 -18.10
CA ASP A 61 -4.18 -8.05 -17.67
C ASP A 61 -3.35 -9.28 -17.27
N HIS A 62 -2.42 -9.67 -18.13
CA HIS A 62 -1.62 -10.89 -17.99
C HIS A 62 -0.18 -10.63 -17.58
N LEU A 63 0.21 -11.16 -16.42
CA LEU A 63 1.55 -11.03 -15.85
C LEU A 63 2.50 -12.07 -16.43
N ASN A 64 3.63 -11.64 -17.00
CA ASN A 64 4.65 -12.53 -17.56
C ASN A 64 5.90 -12.63 -16.71
N SER A 65 6.33 -11.54 -16.08
CA SER A 65 7.62 -11.48 -15.39
C SER A 65 7.57 -10.56 -14.18
N ILE A 66 8.29 -10.94 -13.14
CA ILE A 66 8.58 -10.12 -11.97
C ILE A 66 10.09 -10.11 -11.78
N ILE A 67 10.68 -8.92 -11.68
CA ILE A 67 12.10 -8.77 -11.32
C ILE A 67 12.22 -7.87 -10.10
N GLN A 68 13.11 -8.21 -9.17
CA GLN A 68 13.51 -7.28 -8.13
C GLN A 68 14.53 -6.28 -8.71
N ILE A 69 14.37 -5.01 -8.40
CA ILE A 69 15.24 -3.93 -8.86
C ILE A 69 16.10 -3.40 -7.71
N THR A 70 17.17 -2.68 -8.04
CA THR A 70 18.25 -2.32 -7.10
C THR A 70 17.83 -1.42 -5.94
N ASP A 71 16.70 -0.71 -6.08
CA ASP A 71 16.11 0.11 -5.02
C ASP A 71 15.26 -0.70 -4.02
N GLY A 72 15.23 -2.03 -4.16
CA GLY A 72 14.45 -2.94 -3.30
C GLY A 72 13.00 -3.15 -3.76
N GLY A 73 12.56 -2.40 -4.78
CA GLY A 73 11.25 -2.56 -5.39
C GLY A 73 11.18 -3.73 -6.37
N TYR A 74 10.05 -3.84 -7.06
CA TYR A 74 9.81 -4.85 -8.09
C TYR A 74 9.30 -4.20 -9.38
N LEU A 75 9.69 -4.77 -10.51
CA LEU A 75 9.13 -4.45 -11.81
C LEU A 75 8.33 -5.66 -12.29
N LEU A 76 7.06 -5.42 -12.58
CA LEU A 76 6.15 -6.40 -13.16
C LEU A 76 5.96 -6.06 -14.61
N GLY A 77 6.14 -7.05 -15.48
CA GLY A 77 5.97 -6.91 -16.91
C GLY A 77 4.97 -7.92 -17.43
N GLY A 78 4.07 -7.46 -18.29
CA GLY A 78 3.03 -8.28 -18.88
C GLY A 78 2.40 -7.59 -20.08
N TYR A 79 1.17 -7.98 -20.38
CA TYR A 79 0.36 -7.34 -21.41
C TYR A 79 -1.06 -7.13 -20.94
N SER A 80 -1.73 -6.15 -21.54
CA SER A 80 -3.02 -5.63 -21.09
C SER A 80 -3.85 -5.23 -22.31
N ASP A 81 -5.10 -5.68 -22.39
CA ASP A 81 -6.11 -5.11 -23.31
C ASP A 81 -7.04 -4.09 -22.60
N SER A 82 -6.82 -3.87 -21.30
CA SER A 82 -7.54 -2.88 -20.51
C SER A 82 -7.22 -1.45 -20.96
N GLY A 83 -8.23 -0.59 -21.04
CA GLY A 83 -8.06 0.87 -21.10
C GLY A 83 -7.90 1.50 -19.70
N ILE A 84 -7.98 2.82 -19.60
CA ILE A 84 -7.93 3.54 -18.31
C ILE A 84 -9.07 3.05 -17.42
N SER A 85 -8.73 2.29 -16.38
CA SER A 85 -9.67 1.75 -15.39
C SER A 85 -8.91 1.26 -14.16
N VAL A 86 -9.51 1.48 -13.00
CA VAL A 86 -9.01 1.10 -11.66
C VAL A 86 -7.53 1.42 -11.41
N ASP A 87 -6.60 0.50 -11.71
CA ASP A 87 -5.16 0.69 -11.52
C ASP A 87 -4.45 1.23 -12.77
N LYS A 88 -5.03 1.03 -13.96
CA LYS A 88 -4.46 1.50 -15.22
C LYS A 88 -4.77 2.97 -15.46
N THR A 89 -3.72 3.78 -15.61
CA THR A 89 -3.81 5.23 -15.82
C THR A 89 -3.62 5.67 -17.27
N GLU A 90 -3.32 4.74 -18.18
CA GLU A 90 -2.99 5.01 -19.58
C GLU A 90 -3.96 4.29 -20.54
N VAL A 91 -4.19 4.90 -21.71
CA VAL A 91 -5.05 4.35 -22.77
C VAL A 91 -4.34 3.17 -23.44
N SER A 92 -5.08 2.12 -23.78
CA SER A 92 -4.60 1.05 -24.65
C SER A 92 -4.58 1.53 -26.10
N GLU A 93 -3.41 1.49 -26.75
CA GLU A 93 -3.13 1.80 -28.14
C GLU A 93 -3.10 0.51 -28.98
N GLY A 94 -4.16 -0.29 -28.91
CA GLY A 94 -4.25 -1.55 -29.65
C GLY A 94 -5.17 -2.56 -29.00
N ILE A 95 -4.98 -3.84 -29.36
CA ILE A 95 -5.70 -4.95 -28.72
C ILE A 95 -4.97 -5.37 -27.45
N TYR A 96 -3.66 -5.65 -27.52
CA TYR A 96 -2.82 -5.93 -26.34
C TYR A 96 -1.58 -5.06 -26.38
N ASP A 97 -1.38 -4.27 -25.34
CA ASP A 97 -0.15 -3.50 -25.15
C ASP A 97 0.69 -4.07 -24.03
N HIS A 98 1.99 -3.79 -24.07
CA HIS A 98 2.86 -4.07 -22.94
C HIS A 98 2.49 -3.18 -21.76
N TRP A 99 2.31 -3.80 -20.60
CA TRP A 99 2.06 -3.07 -19.37
C TRP A 99 3.12 -3.40 -18.34
N VAL A 100 3.73 -2.34 -17.82
CA VAL A 100 4.80 -2.40 -16.83
C VAL A 100 4.32 -1.68 -15.57
N VAL A 101 4.36 -2.38 -14.44
CA VAL A 101 4.01 -1.83 -13.13
C VAL A 101 5.27 -1.82 -12.28
N LYS A 102 5.66 -0.65 -11.80
CA LYS A 102 6.70 -0.52 -10.78
C LYS A 102 6.04 -0.55 -9.41
N LEU A 103 6.48 -1.49 -8.61
CA LEU A 103 6.18 -1.63 -7.21
C LEU A 103 7.36 -1.05 -6.43
N PHE A 104 7.19 0.08 -5.74
CA PHE A 104 8.24 0.72 -4.95
C PHE A 104 8.50 -0.02 -3.64
N ALA A 105 9.77 -0.14 -3.22
CA ALA A 105 10.13 -0.84 -1.98
C ALA A 105 9.35 -0.33 -0.75
N GLU A 106 9.04 0.98 -0.73
CA GLU A 106 8.27 1.66 0.31
C GLU A 106 6.79 1.29 0.35
N ASP A 107 6.21 0.85 -0.77
CA ASP A 107 4.85 0.27 -0.81
C ASP A 107 4.83 -1.16 -0.23
N PHE A 108 6.01 -1.81 -0.11
CA PHE A 108 6.16 -3.22 0.29
C PHE A 108 7.04 -3.44 1.51
N THR A 109 7.37 -2.38 2.23
CA THR A 109 7.75 -2.49 3.64
C THR A 109 6.55 -3.03 4.42
N VAL A 110 6.35 -4.34 4.33
CA VAL A 110 6.02 -5.10 5.54
C VAL A 110 7.12 -4.71 6.51
N LEU A 111 6.72 -4.05 7.58
CA LEU A 111 7.59 -3.66 8.67
C LEU A 111 8.57 -4.81 8.91
N PRO A 112 9.90 -4.63 8.77
CA PRO A 112 10.82 -5.56 9.40
C PRO A 112 10.40 -5.59 10.86
N ASP A 113 9.92 -6.73 11.36
CA ASP A 113 9.53 -6.96 12.75
C ASP A 113 9.13 -5.72 13.59
N ILE A 114 8.12 -4.92 13.22
CA ILE A 114 7.82 -3.63 13.92
C ILE A 114 9.13 -2.95 14.37
N ASP A 115 9.99 -2.58 13.42
CA ASP A 115 11.01 -1.59 13.74
C ASP A 115 10.26 -0.40 14.33
N SER A 116 10.78 0.09 15.44
CA SER A 116 10.18 1.08 16.36
C SER A 116 9.93 2.45 15.75
N ASP A 117 9.65 2.55 14.45
CA ASP A 117 9.57 3.78 13.67
C ASP A 117 8.40 3.78 12.66
N ASN A 118 7.64 2.69 12.51
CA ASN A 118 6.38 2.72 11.73
C ASN A 118 5.16 2.69 12.67
N TYR A 119 4.45 3.82 12.71
CA TYR A 119 3.42 4.10 13.70
C TYR A 119 2.07 3.41 13.43
N GLY A 120 1.97 2.54 12.41
CA GLY A 120 0.77 1.72 12.17
C GLY A 120 -0.49 2.56 11.96
N ALA A 121 -0.39 3.64 11.17
CA ALA A 121 -1.48 4.58 10.94
C ALA A 121 -2.63 3.92 10.15
N LEU A 122 -3.81 3.84 10.76
CA LEU A 122 -5.03 3.29 10.18
C LEU A 122 -6.15 4.33 10.22
N VAL A 123 -6.83 4.54 9.10
CA VAL A 123 -7.96 5.49 9.01
C VAL A 123 -9.25 4.72 8.72
N SER A 124 -10.29 4.96 9.52
CA SER A 124 -11.60 4.33 9.36
C SER A 124 -12.75 5.29 9.67
N PRO A 125 -13.86 5.29 8.89
CA PRO A 125 -14.07 4.50 7.68
C PRO A 125 -13.19 5.00 6.53
N ASN A 126 -13.01 4.19 5.49
CA ASN A 126 -12.47 4.61 4.20
C ASN A 126 -13.24 3.83 3.13
N PRO A 127 -14.08 4.46 2.27
CA PRO A 127 -14.23 5.90 2.04
C PRO A 127 -14.84 6.71 3.20
N ILE A 128 -14.55 8.01 3.23
CA ILE A 128 -14.94 8.96 4.29
C ILE A 128 -16.00 9.93 3.76
N LEU A 129 -17.09 10.08 4.52
CA LEU A 129 -18.00 11.22 4.37
C LEU A 129 -17.31 12.45 5.01
N ASP A 130 -17.72 12.94 6.18
CA ASP A 130 -17.06 14.11 6.77
C ASP A 130 -16.23 13.80 8.02
N LEU A 131 -16.31 12.57 8.52
CA LEU A 131 -15.69 12.16 9.77
C LEU A 131 -14.99 10.81 9.64
N ALA A 132 -13.76 10.72 10.15
CA ALA A 132 -13.04 9.47 10.29
C ALA A 132 -12.26 9.42 11.61
N THR A 133 -11.77 8.24 11.95
CA THR A 133 -10.86 8.02 13.09
C THR A 133 -9.52 7.56 12.55
N LEU A 134 -8.46 8.26 12.93
CA LEU A 134 -7.08 7.81 12.78
C LEU A 134 -6.67 7.05 14.03
N LYS A 135 -6.07 5.87 13.88
CA LYS A 135 -5.41 5.12 14.94
C LYS A 135 -3.94 4.97 14.61
N TYR A 136 -3.06 5.21 15.57
CA TYR A 136 -1.61 5.01 15.43
C TYR A 136 -0.99 4.65 16.79
N ASP A 137 0.21 4.08 16.78
CA ASP A 137 1.00 3.74 17.96
C ASP A 137 2.35 4.44 17.89
N LEU A 138 2.64 5.30 18.88
CA LEU A 138 3.92 5.98 18.98
C LEU A 138 4.87 5.18 19.89
N PRO A 139 5.96 4.60 19.39
CA PRO A 139 6.97 3.91 20.17
C PRO A 139 7.78 4.83 21.08
N LYS A 140 7.73 6.15 20.86
CA LYS A 140 8.27 7.16 21.76
C LYS A 140 7.49 8.46 21.63
N GLY A 141 7.35 9.18 22.74
CA GLY A 141 6.76 10.51 22.71
C GLY A 141 7.64 11.51 21.97
N GLU A 142 7.08 12.18 20.97
CA GLU A 142 7.74 13.20 20.18
C GLU A 142 6.75 14.18 19.54
N ILE A 143 7.28 15.22 18.89
CA ILE A 143 6.47 16.14 18.09
C ILE A 143 6.08 15.44 16.80
N ILE A 144 4.78 15.41 16.53
CA ILE A 144 4.23 14.85 15.31
C ILE A 144 3.35 15.90 14.62
N SER A 145 3.28 15.83 13.30
CA SER A 145 2.43 16.67 12.46
C SER A 145 1.47 15.79 11.67
N LEU A 146 0.19 16.13 11.72
CA LEU A 146 -0.85 15.45 10.97
C LEU A 146 -1.45 16.41 9.94
N TYR A 147 -1.31 16.07 8.66
CA TYR A 147 -1.79 16.92 7.57
C TYR A 147 -2.24 16.09 6.36
N LEU A 148 -3.00 16.71 5.47
CA LEU A 148 -3.55 16.14 4.26
C LEU A 148 -2.94 16.82 3.04
N THR A 149 -2.65 16.05 2.00
CA THR A 149 -2.25 16.56 0.69
C THR A 149 -3.18 16.06 -0.42
N ASP A 150 -3.29 16.84 -1.49
CA ASP A 150 -3.85 16.36 -2.76
C ASP A 150 -2.86 15.44 -3.51
N LEU A 151 -3.26 14.97 -4.70
CA LEU A 151 -2.44 14.12 -5.56
C LEU A 151 -1.15 14.80 -6.08
N THR A 152 -1.06 16.12 -6.00
CA THR A 152 0.13 16.88 -6.41
C THR A 152 1.12 17.09 -5.26
N GLY A 153 0.77 16.60 -4.06
CA GLY A 153 1.56 16.79 -2.84
C GLY A 153 1.33 18.13 -2.15
N LYS A 154 0.39 18.95 -2.63
CA LYS A 154 0.06 20.23 -1.98
C LYS A 154 -0.74 19.98 -0.72
N THR A 155 -0.31 20.57 0.40
CA THR A 155 -1.07 20.52 1.66
C THR A 155 -2.41 21.23 1.52
N ILE A 156 -3.49 20.49 1.75
CA ILE A 156 -4.88 20.98 1.71
C ILE A 156 -5.42 21.28 3.11
N HIS A 157 -4.94 20.57 4.13
CA HIS A 157 -5.37 20.75 5.51
C HIS A 157 -4.29 20.30 6.49
N THR A 158 -4.16 20.98 7.62
CA THR A 158 -3.28 20.59 8.73
C THR A 158 -4.14 20.45 9.98
N PHE A 159 -4.18 19.25 10.55
CA PHE A 159 -4.97 18.96 11.74
C PHE A 159 -4.25 19.48 12.99
N PHE A 160 -2.99 19.11 13.15
CA PHE A 160 -2.17 19.55 14.28
C PHE A 160 -0.67 19.38 14.03
N SER A 161 0.13 20.04 14.86
CA SER A 161 1.57 19.82 14.97
C SER A 161 1.99 20.06 16.42
N GLU A 162 2.11 18.98 17.19
CA GLU A 162 2.30 19.06 18.63
C GLU A 162 2.98 17.81 19.20
N ASN A 163 3.35 17.87 20.48
CA ASN A 163 3.99 16.76 21.17
C ASN A 163 2.95 15.74 21.62
N ARG A 164 3.14 14.46 21.27
CA ARG A 164 2.29 13.35 21.69
C ARG A 164 3.10 12.36 22.51
N SER A 165 2.46 11.76 23.51
CA SER A 165 3.10 10.76 24.36
C SER A 165 3.36 9.46 23.61
N GLU A 166 4.25 8.63 24.13
CA GLU A 166 4.37 7.23 23.72
C GLU A 166 3.03 6.48 23.92
N GLY A 167 2.78 5.49 23.07
CA GLY A 167 1.64 4.59 23.11
C GLY A 167 0.62 4.85 22.00
N LYS A 168 -0.53 4.17 22.13
CA LYS A 168 -1.62 4.19 21.16
C LYS A 168 -2.47 5.44 21.27
N HIS A 169 -2.77 6.04 20.12
CA HIS A 169 -3.60 7.23 19.98
C HIS A 169 -4.77 6.98 19.06
N ASN A 170 -5.85 7.72 19.29
CA ASN A 170 -7.01 7.79 18.39
C ASN A 170 -7.35 9.26 18.19
N GLU A 171 -7.40 9.71 16.95
CA GLU A 171 -7.76 11.10 16.60
C GLU A 171 -9.00 11.09 15.74
N GLU A 172 -9.88 12.05 15.97
CA GLU A 172 -11.00 12.33 15.08
C GLU A 172 -10.54 13.24 13.95
N LEU A 173 -10.77 12.80 12.72
CA LEU A 173 -10.48 13.54 11.50
C LEU A 173 -11.79 14.17 11.01
N ILE A 174 -11.86 15.49 11.04
CA ILE A 174 -12.97 16.26 10.50
C ILE A 174 -12.58 16.72 9.09
N LEU A 175 -13.24 16.17 8.08
CA LEU A 175 -12.99 16.44 6.65
C LEU A 175 -14.10 17.26 6.00
N GLN A 176 -14.96 17.89 6.80
CA GLN A 176 -16.02 18.74 6.29
C GLN A 176 -15.42 19.90 5.45
N GLY A 177 -15.90 20.05 4.22
CA GLY A 177 -15.41 21.08 3.29
C GLY A 177 -14.13 20.71 2.52
N ILE A 178 -13.57 19.52 2.75
CA ILE A 178 -12.51 18.97 1.89
C ILE A 178 -13.14 18.43 0.61
N ALA A 179 -12.50 18.71 -0.53
CA ALA A 179 -12.98 18.24 -1.83
C ALA A 179 -13.00 16.71 -1.92
N GLY A 180 -14.03 16.18 -2.57
CA GLY A 180 -14.16 14.74 -2.84
C GLY A 180 -13.03 14.22 -3.73
N GLY A 181 -12.65 12.96 -3.53
CA GLY A 181 -11.59 12.28 -4.28
C GLY A 181 -10.48 11.69 -3.40
N PRO A 182 -9.45 11.11 -4.03
CA PRO A 182 -8.31 10.55 -3.34
C PRO A 182 -7.42 11.67 -2.75
N ASN A 183 -7.04 11.49 -1.48
CA ASN A 183 -6.09 12.36 -0.78
C ASN A 183 -5.11 11.50 0.03
N PHE A 184 -3.99 12.09 0.43
CA PHE A 184 -2.99 11.41 1.27
C PHE A 184 -2.90 12.07 2.64
N LEU A 185 -3.17 11.30 3.69
CA LEU A 185 -2.99 11.70 5.08
C LEU A 185 -1.56 11.38 5.51
N TRP A 186 -0.84 12.38 5.97
CA TRP A 186 0.54 12.31 6.44
C TRP A 186 0.58 12.43 7.95
N LEU A 187 1.11 11.40 8.61
CA LEU A 187 1.51 11.42 10.01
C LEU A 187 3.04 11.51 10.04
N ALA A 188 3.56 12.73 10.12
CA ALA A 188 5.00 13.00 10.10
C ALA A 188 5.56 13.22 11.51
N THR A 189 6.80 12.83 11.72
CA THR A 189 7.56 13.03 12.96
C THR A 189 8.93 13.60 12.64
N SER A 190 9.78 13.78 13.65
CA SER A 190 11.13 14.30 13.45
C SER A 190 12.05 13.34 12.68
N ARG A 191 11.69 12.05 12.63
CA ARG A 191 12.57 10.97 12.10
C ARG A 191 11.92 10.17 10.97
N ASN A 192 10.60 10.08 10.96
CA ASN A 192 9.88 9.27 10.00
C ASN A 192 8.50 9.85 9.66
N PHE A 193 7.85 9.32 8.63
CA PHE A 193 6.48 9.63 8.30
C PHE A 193 5.71 8.38 7.92
N ASN A 194 4.39 8.42 8.13
CA ASN A 194 3.43 7.45 7.65
C ASN A 194 2.45 8.13 6.71
N VAL A 195 2.13 7.49 5.59
CA VAL A 195 1.18 8.00 4.61
C VAL A 195 0.02 7.02 4.46
N VAL A 196 -1.20 7.52 4.57
CA VAL A 196 -2.42 6.74 4.37
C VAL A 196 -3.22 7.35 3.23
N LYS A 197 -3.50 6.57 2.18
CA LYS A 197 -4.43 6.97 1.12
C LYS A 197 -5.86 6.94 1.68
N ILE A 198 -6.57 8.06 1.59
CA ILE A 198 -7.98 8.18 1.98
C ILE A 198 -8.83 8.61 0.77
N ILE A 199 -10.08 8.17 0.74
CA ILE A 199 -11.04 8.56 -0.31
C ILE A 199 -12.15 9.38 0.34
N LYS A 200 -12.27 10.67 0.00
CA LYS A 200 -13.38 11.54 0.42
C LYS A 200 -14.53 11.39 -0.56
N GLN A 201 -15.73 11.13 -0.06
CA GLN A 201 -16.98 11.14 -0.84
C GLN A 201 -17.64 12.52 -0.85
#